data_AF-A0A329ZKT8-F1
#
_entry.id   AF-A0A329ZKT8-F1
#
_cell.length_a   1.000
_cell.length_b   1.000
_cell.length_c   1.000
_cell.angle_alpha   90.00
_cell.angle_beta   90.00
_cell.angle_gamma   90.00
#
_symmetry.space_group_name_H-M   'P 1'
#
loop_
_entity.id
_entity.type
_entity.pdbx_description
1 polymer ?
#
loop_
_entity_poly.entity_id
_entity_poly.type
_entity_poly.pdbx_seq_one_letter_code
_entity_poly.pdbx_strand_id
1 'polypeptide(L)'
;MNEKLQEILDIDPSKEFLRFLVKRLQSENYRGVQISQHNRYTKEIVLVILEEIYKLCGGELLQIRTTDLSKRPHNINGEEKYAKLTNNIGLKIQRCTQDSLRKNIFVDMHRMGLICRFDKNKKELSPFARGVKKYISLSDFGIEFLKTKDIFTQNLFYTRALENLMNGFGEEILSLCLELESNYISTHELLFFGTFLYQILDSRIYQRSDILHFIKEYRNTSRIVKEALLIKIQSYCNPNNFSGDKTQKRDFHNWINETQQILTLLSQMAYFEWNKKQNKLYIRVGKDEIFEDTSKLKRSLNEKILYFEKHNIAQKTKGFELHHIVPLCFAKSKVEFHTIDKWQNLVYIDAYSHSQITQNKNANIILNFNKNDAIFSDLSNNQVYCENEKNIKYDTKKQDLMLDYNKELLNATDKT
;
A
#
# COMPACT_ATOMS: atom_id res chain seq x y z
N MET A 1 8.56 -31.75 -13.36
CA MET A 1 8.88 -30.49 -12.66
C MET A 1 10.32 -30.12 -13.01
N ASN A 2 10.67 -28.84 -13.11
CA ASN A 2 12.06 -28.41 -13.39
C ASN A 2 13.00 -28.91 -12.27
N GLU A 3 14.16 -29.47 -12.61
CA GLU A 3 15.13 -30.04 -11.66
C GLU A 3 15.52 -29.02 -10.56
N LYS A 4 15.76 -27.77 -10.94
CA LYS A 4 16.10 -26.68 -9.99
C LYS A 4 14.95 -26.36 -9.02
N LEU A 5 13.70 -26.60 -9.41
CA LEU A 5 12.54 -26.42 -8.51
C LEU A 5 12.39 -27.61 -7.57
N GLN A 6 12.67 -28.83 -8.02
CA GLN A 6 12.70 -30.02 -7.16
C GLN A 6 13.77 -29.87 -6.09
N GLU A 7 14.96 -29.40 -6.48
CA GLU A 7 16.05 -29.07 -5.58
C GLU A 7 15.68 -28.10 -4.44
N ILE A 8 14.70 -27.20 -4.66
CA ILE A 8 14.21 -26.30 -3.61
C ILE A 8 13.33 -27.05 -2.61
N LEU A 9 12.48 -27.96 -3.08
CA LEU A 9 11.64 -28.80 -2.22
C LEU A 9 12.49 -29.78 -1.40
N ASP A 10 13.55 -30.30 -1.99
CA ASP A 10 14.43 -31.30 -1.38
C ASP A 10 15.27 -30.74 -0.23
N ILE A 11 15.33 -29.41 -0.06
CA ILE A 11 16.03 -28.81 1.09
C ILE A 11 15.40 -29.27 2.41
N ASP A 12 14.07 -29.25 2.48
CA ASP A 12 13.30 -29.77 3.61
C ASP A 12 11.85 -30.04 3.17
N PRO A 13 11.54 -31.26 2.69
CA PRO A 13 10.21 -31.60 2.18
C PRO A 13 9.09 -31.45 3.20
N SER A 14 9.38 -31.30 4.50
CA SER A 14 8.34 -31.06 5.50
C SER A 14 7.75 -29.65 5.37
N LYS A 15 8.50 -28.67 4.85
CA LYS A 15 8.16 -27.25 4.95
C LYS A 15 7.13 -26.78 3.93
N GLU A 16 6.05 -26.16 4.42
CA GLU A 16 4.99 -25.64 3.56
C GLU A 16 5.42 -24.40 2.77
N PHE A 17 6.21 -23.51 3.39
CA PHE A 17 6.68 -22.30 2.73
C PHE A 17 7.55 -22.60 1.49
N LEU A 18 8.27 -23.73 1.45
CA LEU A 18 9.05 -24.15 0.28
C LEU A 18 8.15 -24.56 -0.88
N ARG A 19 7.10 -25.35 -0.58
CA ARG A 19 6.06 -25.71 -1.56
C ARG A 19 5.39 -24.48 -2.14
N PHE A 20 5.05 -23.52 -1.28
CA PHE A 20 4.51 -22.24 -1.69
C PHE A 20 5.48 -21.49 -2.62
N LEU A 21 6.75 -21.34 -2.24
CA LEU A 21 7.73 -20.62 -3.04
C LEU A 21 7.94 -21.23 -4.42
N VAL A 22 8.01 -22.56 -4.52
CA VAL A 22 8.14 -23.24 -5.81
C VAL A 22 6.95 -22.93 -6.72
N LYS A 23 5.71 -23.03 -6.21
CA LYS A 23 4.52 -22.68 -6.98
C LYS A 23 4.49 -21.20 -7.36
N ARG A 24 4.85 -20.32 -6.42
CA ARG A 24 4.96 -18.87 -6.65
C ARG A 24 5.94 -18.56 -7.77
N LEU A 25 7.12 -19.20 -7.78
CA LEU A 25 8.15 -19.02 -8.82
C LEU A 25 7.68 -19.47 -10.22
N GLN A 26 6.75 -20.41 -10.28
CA GLN A 26 6.14 -20.83 -11.54
C GLN A 26 5.08 -19.84 -12.04
N SER A 27 4.48 -19.04 -11.16
CA SER A 27 3.47 -18.04 -11.53
C SER A 27 4.05 -16.89 -12.38
N GLU A 28 3.26 -16.40 -13.32
CA GLU A 28 3.55 -15.17 -14.07
C GLU A 28 3.65 -13.95 -13.13
N ASN A 29 2.92 -13.97 -12.02
CA ASN A 29 2.96 -12.93 -10.99
C ASN A 29 3.91 -13.27 -9.83
N TYR A 30 4.99 -14.02 -10.06
CA TYR A 30 5.90 -14.44 -8.98
C TYR A 30 6.47 -13.27 -8.16
N ARG A 31 6.58 -12.07 -8.73
CA ARG A 31 7.06 -10.88 -7.99
C ARG A 31 6.06 -10.34 -6.99
N GLY A 32 4.78 -10.69 -7.13
CA GLY A 32 3.70 -10.25 -6.25
C GLY A 32 3.30 -8.80 -6.51
N VAL A 33 3.00 -8.06 -5.45
CA VAL A 33 2.63 -6.64 -5.48
C VAL A 33 3.69 -5.83 -6.22
N GLN A 34 3.27 -5.15 -7.28
CA GLN A 34 4.11 -4.23 -8.06
C GLN A 34 3.69 -2.79 -7.75
N ILE A 35 4.61 -2.01 -7.19
CA ILE A 35 4.43 -0.58 -6.90
C ILE A 35 5.40 0.21 -7.78
N SER A 36 5.03 1.46 -8.13
CA SER A 36 5.75 2.38 -9.03
C SER A 36 7.23 2.04 -9.26
N GLN A 37 7.55 1.58 -10.47
CA GLN A 37 8.85 0.96 -10.78
C GLN A 37 9.95 1.96 -11.17
N HIS A 38 9.67 3.27 -11.19
CA HIS A 38 10.53 4.23 -11.90
C HIS A 38 10.91 5.49 -11.12
N ASN A 39 10.33 5.72 -9.94
CA ASN A 39 10.56 6.96 -9.21
C ASN A 39 11.12 6.72 -7.82
N ARG A 40 12.22 7.40 -7.52
CA ARG A 40 12.77 7.53 -6.16
C ARG A 40 12.53 8.96 -5.69
N TYR A 41 11.31 9.28 -5.25
CA TYR A 41 11.00 10.54 -4.58
C TYR A 41 10.95 10.36 -3.07
N THR A 42 11.24 11.46 -2.37
CA THR A 42 11.06 11.59 -0.93
C THR A 42 9.94 12.59 -0.66
N LYS A 43 9.47 12.65 0.59
CA LYS A 43 8.51 13.67 1.05
C LYS A 43 8.93 15.08 0.62
N GLU A 44 10.21 15.42 0.80
CA GLU A 44 10.77 16.74 0.48
C GLU A 44 10.69 17.03 -1.01
N ILE A 45 11.00 16.04 -1.85
CA ILE A 45 10.87 16.18 -3.31
C ILE A 45 9.41 16.42 -3.70
N VAL A 46 8.48 15.65 -3.12
CA VAL A 46 7.04 15.81 -3.39
C VAL A 46 6.57 17.20 -2.99
N LEU A 47 6.95 17.68 -1.80
CA LEU A 47 6.61 19.03 -1.33
C LEU A 47 7.17 20.13 -2.22
N VAL A 48 8.43 20.00 -2.69
CA VAL A 48 9.02 20.96 -3.64
C VAL A 48 8.21 21.03 -4.93
N ILE A 49 7.74 19.90 -5.44
CA ILE A 49 6.94 19.86 -6.66
C ILE A 49 5.57 20.51 -6.44
N LEU A 50 4.88 20.17 -5.34
CA LEU A 50 3.60 20.78 -4.98
C LEU A 50 3.72 22.29 -4.80
N GLU A 51 4.78 22.74 -4.12
CA GLU A 51 5.06 24.16 -3.90
C GLU A 51 5.23 24.92 -5.22
N GLU A 52 6.00 24.37 -6.16
CA GLU A 52 6.22 25.01 -7.45
C GLU A 52 4.97 25.00 -8.35
N ILE A 53 4.12 23.96 -8.28
CA ILE A 53 2.82 23.98 -8.94
C ILE A 53 1.95 25.09 -8.34
N TYR A 54 1.84 25.14 -7.01
CA TYR A 54 1.02 26.13 -6.30
C TYR A 54 1.44 27.57 -6.62
N LYS A 55 2.75 27.85 -6.69
CA LYS A 55 3.26 29.17 -7.07
C LYS A 55 2.90 29.60 -8.49
N LEU A 56 2.81 28.66 -9.44
CA LEU A 56 2.60 28.98 -10.86
C LEU A 56 1.13 29.04 -11.27
N CYS A 57 0.26 28.25 -10.63
CA CYS A 57 -1.16 28.18 -10.98
C CYS A 57 -2.10 28.01 -9.79
N GLY A 58 -1.62 27.98 -8.54
CA GLY A 58 -2.48 27.72 -7.37
C GLY A 58 -3.22 26.40 -7.52
N GLY A 59 -4.55 26.45 -7.41
CA GLY A 59 -5.44 25.30 -7.69
C GLY A 59 -5.95 25.21 -9.14
N GLU A 60 -5.57 26.14 -10.02
CA GLU A 60 -6.06 26.16 -11.40
C GLU A 60 -5.38 25.10 -12.30
N LEU A 61 -5.99 24.86 -13.46
CA LEU A 61 -5.48 23.92 -14.45
C LEU A 61 -4.17 24.41 -15.09
N LEU A 62 -3.13 23.59 -15.00
CA LEU A 62 -1.87 23.75 -15.71
C LEU A 62 -1.85 22.84 -16.94
N GLN A 63 -1.68 23.41 -18.14
CA GLN A 63 -1.48 22.61 -19.35
C GLN A 63 -0.11 21.96 -19.34
N ILE A 64 -0.08 20.64 -19.54
CA ILE A 64 1.15 19.86 -19.65
C ILE A 64 1.35 19.35 -21.06
N ARG A 65 2.57 18.91 -21.36
CA ARG A 65 2.87 18.24 -22.63
C ARG A 65 2.04 16.97 -22.80
N THR A 66 1.72 16.64 -24.04
CA THR A 66 1.05 15.38 -24.40
C THR A 66 1.98 14.41 -25.13
N THR A 67 3.15 14.89 -25.56
CA THR A 67 4.12 14.17 -26.39
C THR A 67 5.54 14.31 -25.86
N ASP A 68 6.32 13.27 -26.11
CA ASP A 68 7.73 13.17 -25.73
C ASP A 68 8.57 14.29 -26.36
N LEU A 69 9.63 14.70 -25.66
CA LEU A 69 10.59 15.68 -26.18
C LEU A 69 11.27 15.19 -27.46
N SER A 70 11.56 13.88 -27.56
CA SER A 70 12.14 13.28 -28.77
C SER A 70 11.24 13.40 -30.01
N LYS A 71 9.91 13.45 -29.82
CA LYS A 71 8.93 13.57 -30.91
C LYS A 71 8.53 15.01 -31.19
N ARG A 72 8.56 15.87 -30.17
CA ARG A 72 8.25 17.30 -30.28
C ARG A 72 9.24 18.09 -29.42
N PRO A 73 10.39 18.53 -29.95
CA PRO A 73 11.42 19.18 -29.13
C PRO A 73 10.95 20.49 -28.46
N HIS A 74 10.03 21.22 -29.09
CA HIS A 74 9.57 22.53 -28.63
C HIS A 74 8.21 22.47 -27.90
N ASN A 75 7.96 23.44 -27.03
CA ASN A 75 6.66 23.61 -26.38
C ASN A 75 5.66 24.30 -27.32
N ILE A 76 4.37 24.09 -27.09
CA ILE A 76 3.29 24.80 -27.79
C ILE A 76 2.64 25.83 -26.87
N ASN A 77 1.80 26.71 -27.46
CA ASN A 77 1.04 27.70 -26.70
C ASN A 77 0.26 27.04 -25.54
N GLY A 78 0.43 27.61 -24.34
CA GLY A 78 -0.16 27.15 -23.08
C GLY A 78 0.79 26.30 -22.23
N GLU A 79 1.88 25.76 -22.79
CA GLU A 79 2.84 24.93 -22.07
C GLU A 79 3.99 25.74 -21.41
N GLU A 80 3.98 27.07 -21.50
CA GLU A 80 5.04 27.95 -21.00
C GLU A 80 5.19 27.81 -19.48
N LYS A 81 4.06 27.78 -18.76
CA LYS A 81 4.06 27.56 -17.30
C LYS A 81 4.60 26.16 -16.95
N TYR A 82 4.33 25.15 -17.77
CA TYR A 82 4.83 23.79 -17.52
C TYR A 82 6.34 23.65 -17.79
N ALA A 83 6.84 24.33 -18.82
CA ALA A 83 8.26 24.44 -19.08
C ALA A 83 8.98 25.14 -17.92
N LYS A 84 8.41 26.26 -17.44
CA LYS A 84 8.92 27.00 -16.28
C LYS A 84 8.89 26.15 -15.01
N LEU A 85 7.79 25.44 -14.74
CA LEU A 85 7.65 24.50 -13.62
C LEU A 85 8.79 23.48 -13.61
N THR A 86 9.01 22.83 -14.75
CA THR A 86 10.04 21.79 -14.87
C THR A 86 11.44 22.36 -14.65
N ASN A 87 11.73 23.55 -15.19
CA ASN A 87 13.01 24.22 -14.98
C ASN A 87 13.23 24.56 -13.49
N ASN A 88 12.24 25.17 -12.85
CA ASN A 88 12.30 25.52 -11.43
C ASN A 88 12.53 24.29 -10.54
N ILE A 89 11.79 23.20 -10.79
CA ILE A 89 11.99 21.94 -10.08
C ILE A 89 13.41 21.42 -10.36
N GLY A 90 13.84 21.39 -11.62
CA GLY A 90 15.17 20.97 -12.04
C GLY A 90 16.30 21.70 -11.32
N LEU A 91 16.17 23.02 -11.12
CA LEU A 91 17.13 23.82 -10.36
C LEU A 91 17.17 23.44 -8.87
N LYS A 92 16.02 23.11 -8.27
CA LYS A 92 15.93 22.76 -6.83
C LYS A 92 16.37 21.34 -6.53
N ILE A 93 15.96 20.36 -7.35
CA ILE A 93 16.21 18.94 -7.08
C ILE A 93 17.33 18.35 -7.94
N GLN A 94 17.91 19.12 -8.87
CA GLN A 94 18.99 18.75 -9.80
C GLN A 94 18.66 17.60 -10.77
N ARG A 95 17.39 17.15 -10.81
CA ARG A 95 16.90 16.09 -11.69
C ARG A 95 15.41 16.26 -12.00
N CYS A 96 15.07 16.82 -13.14
CA CYS A 96 13.68 16.82 -13.61
C CYS A 96 13.65 17.10 -15.12
N THR A 97 12.94 16.29 -15.88
CA THR A 97 12.63 16.59 -17.28
C THR A 97 11.13 16.66 -17.46
N GLN A 98 10.70 17.32 -18.53
CA GLN A 98 9.27 17.42 -18.83
C GLN A 98 8.65 16.03 -19.07
N ASP A 99 9.43 15.06 -19.52
CA ASP A 99 8.96 13.69 -19.71
C ASP A 99 8.95 12.89 -18.41
N SER A 100 9.97 13.00 -17.56
CA SER A 100 9.97 12.31 -16.26
C SER A 100 8.85 12.81 -15.34
N LEU A 101 8.61 14.12 -15.34
CA LEU A 101 7.55 14.74 -14.55
C LEU A 101 6.17 14.24 -15.02
N ARG A 102 5.88 14.30 -16.32
CA ARG A 102 4.59 13.87 -16.88
C ARG A 102 4.33 12.37 -16.82
N LYS A 103 5.32 11.56 -17.18
CA LYS A 103 5.15 10.11 -17.38
C LYS A 103 5.26 9.31 -16.10
N ASN A 104 6.05 9.80 -15.15
CA ASN A 104 6.38 9.04 -13.96
C ASN A 104 5.85 9.76 -12.72
N ILE A 105 6.33 10.97 -12.44
CA ILE A 105 6.04 11.65 -11.16
C ILE A 105 4.57 12.02 -11.04
N PHE A 106 3.98 12.67 -12.05
CA PHE A 106 2.55 13.03 -12.05
C PHE A 106 1.62 11.82 -12.14
N VAL A 107 2.09 10.68 -12.66
CA VAL A 107 1.30 9.44 -12.57
C VAL A 107 1.17 9.03 -11.10
N ASP A 108 2.28 9.02 -10.37
CA ASP A 108 2.29 8.62 -8.97
C ASP A 108 1.61 9.65 -8.07
N MET A 109 1.87 10.95 -8.24
CA MET A 109 1.21 11.99 -7.45
C MET A 109 -0.31 12.00 -7.64
N HIS A 110 -0.80 11.63 -8.83
CA HIS A 110 -2.23 11.46 -9.06
C HIS A 110 -2.77 10.21 -8.34
N ARG A 111 -2.01 9.11 -8.33
CA ARG A 111 -2.37 7.90 -7.57
C ARG A 111 -2.35 8.14 -6.06
N MET A 112 -1.40 8.93 -5.57
CA MET A 112 -1.32 9.42 -4.19
C MET A 112 -2.49 10.32 -3.79
N GLY A 113 -3.22 10.87 -4.76
CA GLY A 113 -4.31 11.82 -4.53
C GLY A 113 -3.85 13.27 -4.32
N LEU A 114 -2.61 13.62 -4.66
CA LEU A 114 -2.02 14.96 -4.45
C LEU A 114 -2.30 15.94 -5.59
N ILE A 115 -2.59 15.40 -6.78
CA ILE A 115 -2.95 16.18 -7.98
C ILE A 115 -4.09 15.48 -8.70
N CYS A 116 -4.87 16.23 -9.46
CA CYS A 116 -5.84 15.70 -10.41
C CYS A 116 -5.29 15.80 -11.83
N ARG A 117 -5.68 14.88 -12.73
CA ARG A 117 -5.28 14.92 -14.15
C ARG A 117 -6.50 14.96 -15.04
N PHE A 118 -6.40 15.72 -16.13
CA PHE A 118 -7.54 16.00 -17.01
C PHE A 118 -7.22 15.70 -18.47
N ASP A 119 -8.26 15.40 -19.23
CA ASP A 119 -8.17 15.22 -20.68
C ASP A 119 -8.16 16.57 -21.43
N LYS A 120 -8.24 16.52 -22.76
CA LYS A 120 -8.27 17.72 -23.60
C LYS A 120 -9.52 18.59 -23.40
N ASN A 121 -10.60 18.01 -22.87
CA ASN A 121 -11.88 18.66 -22.61
C ASN A 121 -11.98 19.16 -21.16
N LYS A 122 -10.88 19.09 -20.39
CA LYS A 122 -10.84 19.44 -18.96
C LYS A 122 -11.73 18.55 -18.10
N LYS A 123 -12.05 17.34 -18.56
CA LYS A 123 -12.72 16.33 -17.72
C LYS A 123 -11.67 15.64 -16.85
N GLU A 124 -11.96 15.55 -15.55
CA GLU A 124 -11.10 14.83 -14.62
C GLU A 124 -11.07 13.33 -14.96
N LEU A 125 -9.91 12.72 -14.76
CA LEU A 125 -9.64 11.34 -15.13
C LEU A 125 -9.34 10.53 -13.87
N SER A 126 -9.77 9.27 -13.85
CA SER A 126 -9.34 8.33 -12.82
C SER A 126 -7.80 8.20 -12.79
N PRO A 127 -7.17 7.99 -11.63
CA PRO A 127 -5.72 7.77 -11.48
C PRO A 127 -5.14 6.65 -12.36
N PHE A 128 -5.95 5.69 -12.79
CA PHE A 128 -5.55 4.58 -13.64
C PHE A 128 -6.07 4.68 -15.08
N ALA A 129 -6.77 5.77 -15.41
CA ALA A 129 -7.32 5.97 -16.74
C ALA A 129 -6.20 5.97 -17.79
N ARG A 130 -6.38 5.20 -18.86
CA ARG A 130 -5.52 5.24 -20.05
C ARG A 130 -5.79 6.52 -20.88
N GLY A 131 -4.94 6.79 -21.86
CA GLY A 131 -5.12 7.91 -22.80
C GLY A 131 -4.37 9.19 -22.44
N VAL A 132 -4.52 10.19 -23.31
CA VAL A 132 -3.75 11.45 -23.27
C VAL A 132 -4.21 12.33 -22.13
N LYS A 133 -3.25 12.85 -21.36
CA LYS A 133 -3.46 13.77 -20.24
C LYS A 133 -2.94 15.13 -20.66
N LYS A 134 -3.80 16.15 -20.64
CA LYS A 134 -3.49 17.49 -21.16
C LYS A 134 -3.34 18.52 -20.06
N TYR A 135 -4.03 18.35 -18.93
CA TYR A 135 -3.91 19.28 -17.81
C TYR A 135 -3.71 18.55 -16.48
N ILE A 136 -3.19 19.28 -15.50
CA ILE A 136 -3.16 18.91 -14.09
C ILE A 136 -3.70 20.05 -13.23
N SER A 137 -4.13 19.76 -12.01
CA SER A 137 -4.30 20.73 -10.92
C SER A 137 -3.86 20.10 -9.62
N LEU A 138 -3.61 20.91 -8.59
CA LEU A 138 -3.52 20.39 -7.23
C LEU A 138 -4.90 19.91 -6.78
N SER A 139 -4.94 18.82 -6.01
CA SER A 139 -6.14 18.43 -5.27
C SER A 139 -6.22 19.20 -3.96
N ASP A 140 -7.39 19.20 -3.32
CA ASP A 140 -7.55 19.78 -1.98
C ASP A 140 -6.62 19.12 -0.96
N PHE A 141 -6.50 17.79 -1.01
CA PHE A 141 -5.55 17.04 -0.18
C PHE A 141 -4.09 17.44 -0.45
N GLY A 142 -3.70 17.66 -1.72
CA GLY A 142 -2.37 18.14 -2.07
C GLY A 142 -2.07 19.53 -1.53
N ILE A 143 -3.07 20.42 -1.52
CA ILE A 143 -2.97 21.78 -0.96
C ILE A 143 -2.88 21.72 0.57
N GLU A 144 -3.73 20.92 1.22
CA GLU A 144 -3.72 20.71 2.67
C GLU A 144 -2.36 20.18 3.13
N PHE A 145 -1.83 19.16 2.43
CA PHE A 145 -0.52 18.59 2.68
C PHE A 145 0.60 19.63 2.56
N LEU A 146 0.58 20.44 1.51
CA LEU A 146 1.57 21.51 1.29
C LEU A 146 1.51 22.60 2.38
N LYS A 147 0.30 22.97 2.83
CA LYS A 147 0.10 24.06 3.80
C LYS A 147 0.45 23.66 5.23
N THR A 148 0.36 22.37 5.55
CA THR A 148 0.63 21.84 6.89
C THR A 148 2.06 22.13 7.34
N LYS A 149 2.19 22.77 8.51
CA LYS A 149 3.49 23.15 9.11
C LYS A 149 3.97 22.19 10.18
N ASP A 150 3.04 21.55 10.89
CA ASP A 150 3.39 20.54 11.88
C ASP A 150 4.01 19.33 11.19
N ILE A 151 5.23 18.97 11.59
CA ILE A 151 6.03 17.93 10.92
C ILE A 151 5.37 16.55 11.11
N PHE A 152 4.78 16.30 12.28
CA PHE A 152 4.14 15.03 12.59
C PHE A 152 2.90 14.83 11.71
N THR A 153 2.00 15.81 11.67
CA THR A 153 0.81 15.82 10.81
C THR A 153 1.20 15.71 9.33
N GLN A 154 2.24 16.45 8.91
CA GLN A 154 2.75 16.36 7.54
C GLN A 154 3.27 14.94 7.21
N ASN A 155 3.90 14.24 8.16
CA ASN A 155 4.30 12.84 7.96
C ASN A 155 3.10 11.89 7.85
N LEU A 156 2.01 12.15 8.59
CA LEU A 156 0.76 11.39 8.46
C LEU A 156 0.12 11.61 7.09
N PHE A 157 0.07 12.85 6.60
CA PHE A 157 -0.40 13.13 5.24
C PHE A 157 0.46 12.46 4.17
N TYR A 158 1.77 12.46 4.32
CA TYR A 158 2.63 11.72 3.40
C TYR A 158 2.40 10.21 3.49
N THR A 159 2.12 9.68 4.68
CA THR A 159 1.73 8.28 4.89
C THR A 159 0.44 7.95 4.13
N ARG A 160 -0.59 8.78 4.24
CA ARG A 160 -1.83 8.66 3.45
C ARG A 160 -1.60 8.68 1.95
N ALA A 161 -0.74 9.60 1.48
CA ALA A 161 -0.36 9.67 0.07
C ALA A 161 0.30 8.35 -0.40
N LEU A 162 1.18 7.77 0.42
CA LEU A 162 1.83 6.50 0.13
C LEU A 162 0.86 5.31 0.20
N GLU A 163 -0.08 5.27 1.15
CA GLU A 163 -1.14 4.26 1.17
C GLU A 163 -1.98 4.28 -0.10
N ASN A 164 -2.38 5.48 -0.56
CA ASN A 164 -3.11 5.64 -1.81
C ASN A 164 -2.31 5.13 -3.03
N LEU A 165 -1.00 5.37 -3.06
CA LEU A 165 -0.12 4.87 -4.12
C LEU A 165 0.01 3.34 -4.07
N MET A 166 0.09 2.79 -2.87
CA MET A 166 0.34 1.38 -2.58
C MET A 166 -0.95 0.55 -2.45
N ASN A 167 -2.12 1.17 -2.70
CA ASN A 167 -3.44 0.59 -2.54
C ASN A 167 -3.63 -0.11 -1.17
N GLY A 168 -3.29 0.58 -0.07
CA GLY A 168 -3.48 0.07 1.29
C GLY A 168 -2.43 -0.94 1.77
N PHE A 169 -1.43 -1.28 0.95
CA PHE A 169 -0.44 -2.31 1.31
C PHE A 169 0.42 -1.93 2.54
N GLY A 170 0.56 -0.65 2.89
CA GLY A 170 1.35 -0.25 4.05
C GLY A 170 0.70 -0.67 5.37
N GLU A 171 -0.61 -0.46 5.51
CA GLU A 171 -1.42 -0.88 6.66
C GLU A 171 -1.45 -2.40 6.82
N GLU A 172 -1.45 -3.12 5.70
CA GLU A 172 -1.35 -4.59 5.70
C GLU A 172 -0.01 -5.07 6.23
N ILE A 173 1.10 -4.43 5.83
CA ILE A 173 2.43 -4.74 6.38
C ILE A 173 2.50 -4.34 7.87
N LEU A 174 1.83 -3.27 8.28
CA LEU A 174 1.77 -2.88 9.70
C LEU A 174 1.05 -3.98 10.51
N SER A 175 -0.11 -4.42 10.04
CA SER A 175 -0.85 -5.53 10.65
C SER A 175 -0.05 -6.82 10.71
N LEU A 176 0.65 -7.18 9.64
CA LEU A 176 1.52 -8.35 9.60
C LEU A 176 2.66 -8.26 10.62
N CYS A 177 3.32 -7.11 10.73
CA CYS A 177 4.40 -6.89 11.71
C CYS A 177 3.90 -6.95 13.15
N LEU A 178 2.71 -6.41 13.44
CA LEU A 178 2.07 -6.49 14.76
C LEU A 178 1.78 -7.95 15.14
N GLU A 179 1.23 -8.74 14.22
CA GLU A 179 0.86 -10.15 14.44
C GLU A 179 2.04 -11.13 14.46
N LEU A 180 3.20 -10.69 13.98
CA LEU A 180 4.46 -11.41 14.13
C LEU A 180 5.05 -11.29 15.54
N GLU A 181 4.54 -10.37 16.38
CA GLU A 181 4.99 -10.04 17.75
C GLU A 181 6.44 -9.52 17.86
N SER A 182 7.28 -9.81 16.88
CA SER A 182 8.63 -9.27 16.74
C SER A 182 8.65 -7.83 16.24
N ASN A 183 7.50 -7.30 15.78
CA ASN A 183 7.34 -5.93 15.28
C ASN A 183 8.26 -5.56 14.12
N TYR A 184 8.69 -6.55 13.33
CA TYR A 184 9.51 -6.32 12.15
C TYR A 184 9.25 -7.33 11.04
N ILE A 185 9.60 -6.95 9.82
CA ILE A 185 9.74 -7.82 8.67
C ILE A 185 11.10 -7.58 7.99
N SER A 186 11.81 -8.65 7.63
CA SER A 186 13.08 -8.57 6.89
C SER A 186 12.87 -8.44 5.38
N THR A 187 13.90 -8.01 4.65
CA THR A 187 13.83 -7.94 3.17
C THR A 187 13.42 -9.26 2.54
N HIS A 188 13.99 -10.38 2.97
CA HIS A 188 13.68 -11.69 2.40
C HIS A 188 12.27 -12.16 2.77
N GLU A 189 11.78 -11.84 3.98
CA GLU A 189 10.41 -12.17 4.36
C GLU A 189 9.39 -11.38 3.52
N LEU A 190 9.65 -10.10 3.26
CA LEU A 190 8.82 -9.29 2.38
C LEU A 190 8.91 -9.78 0.92
N LEU A 191 10.13 -10.06 0.42
CA LEU A 191 10.38 -10.59 -0.93
C LEU A 191 9.62 -11.90 -1.14
N PHE A 192 9.87 -12.89 -0.28
CA PHE A 192 9.39 -14.26 -0.42
C PHE A 192 7.93 -14.45 -0.04
N PHE A 193 7.39 -13.65 0.88
CA PHE A 193 6.03 -13.86 1.39
C PHE A 193 5.20 -12.59 1.36
N GLY A 194 5.66 -11.49 1.97
CA GLY A 194 4.83 -10.29 2.19
C GLY A 194 4.30 -9.65 0.90
N THR A 195 5.10 -9.60 -0.17
CA THR A 195 4.66 -9.11 -1.49
C THR A 195 3.61 -9.99 -2.15
N PHE A 196 3.34 -11.20 -1.66
CA PHE A 196 2.30 -12.08 -2.20
C PHE A 196 0.96 -11.98 -1.47
N LEU A 197 0.82 -11.01 -0.56
CA LEU A 197 -0.43 -10.76 0.13
C LEU A 197 -1.56 -10.40 -0.87
N TYR A 198 -2.70 -11.07 -0.70
CA TYR A 198 -3.90 -11.03 -1.55
C TYR A 198 -3.66 -11.38 -3.03
N GLN A 199 -2.52 -11.99 -3.36
CA GLN A 199 -2.27 -12.48 -4.71
C GLN A 199 -2.94 -13.84 -4.91
N ILE A 200 -3.31 -14.12 -6.16
CA ILE A 200 -3.97 -15.37 -6.55
C ILE A 200 -2.93 -16.36 -7.08
N LEU A 201 -2.98 -17.59 -6.60
CA LEU A 201 -2.22 -18.72 -7.11
C LEU A 201 -3.06 -20.00 -6.93
N ASP A 202 -3.14 -20.83 -7.97
CA ASP A 202 -4.00 -22.03 -8.02
C ASP A 202 -5.46 -21.75 -7.65
N SER A 203 -6.03 -20.65 -8.14
CA SER A 203 -7.41 -20.18 -7.84
C SER A 203 -7.68 -19.86 -6.36
N ARG A 204 -6.63 -19.72 -5.55
CA ARG A 204 -6.72 -19.34 -4.13
C ARG A 204 -6.08 -17.97 -3.91
N ILE A 205 -6.73 -17.14 -3.11
CA ILE A 205 -6.17 -15.88 -2.59
C ILE A 205 -5.29 -16.19 -1.37
N TYR A 206 -4.06 -15.70 -1.36
CA TYR A 206 -3.13 -15.83 -0.23
C TYR A 206 -3.34 -14.70 0.77
N GLN A 207 -3.76 -15.06 1.97
CA GLN A 207 -4.22 -14.12 2.99
C GLN A 207 -3.12 -13.82 4.02
N ARG A 208 -3.32 -12.84 4.90
CA ARG A 208 -2.38 -12.47 5.96
C ARG A 208 -2.05 -13.64 6.85
N SER A 209 -3.02 -14.50 7.18
CA SER A 209 -2.77 -15.72 7.96
C SER A 209 -1.80 -16.69 7.28
N ASP A 210 -1.88 -16.80 5.95
CA ASP A 210 -0.99 -17.66 5.16
C ASP A 210 0.43 -17.10 5.15
N ILE A 211 0.55 -15.80 4.86
CA ILE A 211 1.83 -15.09 4.87
C ILE A 211 2.47 -15.16 6.26
N LEU A 212 1.69 -14.97 7.33
CA LEU A 212 2.14 -15.08 8.71
C LEU A 212 2.67 -16.48 9.02
N HIS A 213 1.95 -17.51 8.59
CA HIS A 213 2.37 -18.91 8.75
C HIS A 213 3.72 -19.16 8.05
N PHE A 214 3.86 -18.76 6.79
CA PHE A 214 5.11 -18.94 6.05
C PHE A 214 6.28 -18.18 6.64
N ILE A 215 6.07 -16.95 7.12
CA ILE A 215 7.13 -16.18 7.79
C ILE A 215 7.54 -16.86 9.09
N LYS A 216 6.60 -17.33 9.91
CA LYS A 216 6.91 -18.05 11.17
C LYS A 216 7.68 -19.33 10.90
N GLU A 217 7.25 -20.12 9.91
CA GLU A 217 7.94 -21.34 9.49
C GLU A 217 9.35 -21.06 8.95
N TYR A 218 9.49 -20.03 8.11
CA TYR A 218 10.77 -19.55 7.62
C TYR A 218 11.68 -19.10 8.76
N ARG A 219 11.18 -18.33 9.74
CA ARG A 219 11.96 -17.89 10.90
C ARG A 219 12.51 -19.05 11.72
N ASN A 220 11.71 -20.09 11.93
CA ASN A 220 12.08 -21.30 12.68
C ASN A 220 13.06 -22.22 11.92
N THR A 221 13.37 -21.91 10.66
CA THR A 221 14.32 -22.65 9.85
C THR A 221 15.77 -22.20 10.12
N SER A 222 16.73 -23.14 10.08
CA SER A 222 18.14 -22.85 10.34
C SER A 222 18.73 -21.88 9.32
N ARG A 223 19.81 -21.19 9.71
CA ARG A 223 20.52 -20.26 8.82
C ARG A 223 21.06 -20.95 7.57
N ILE A 224 21.61 -22.16 7.71
CA ILE A 224 22.16 -22.96 6.61
C ILE A 224 21.09 -23.25 5.55
N VAL A 225 19.89 -23.64 5.99
CA VAL A 225 18.77 -23.90 5.08
C VAL A 225 18.32 -22.62 4.36
N LYS A 226 18.27 -21.48 5.04
CA LYS A 226 17.93 -20.18 4.44
C LYS A 226 18.95 -19.76 3.37
N GLU A 227 20.24 -19.97 3.64
CA GLU A 227 21.32 -19.68 2.69
C GLU A 227 21.24 -20.62 1.46
N ALA A 228 21.02 -21.92 1.68
CA ALA A 228 20.82 -22.89 0.60
C ALA A 228 19.60 -22.55 -0.28
N LEU A 229 18.48 -22.17 0.35
CA LEU A 229 17.29 -21.70 -0.36
C LEU A 229 17.59 -20.49 -1.25
N LEU A 230 18.27 -19.48 -0.71
CA LEU A 230 18.58 -18.27 -1.45
C LEU A 230 19.41 -18.58 -2.70
N ILE A 231 20.44 -19.42 -2.56
CA ILE A 231 21.29 -19.85 -3.68
C ILE A 231 20.47 -20.57 -4.75
N LYS A 232 19.59 -21.50 -4.36
CA LYS A 232 18.76 -22.25 -5.31
C LYS A 232 17.74 -21.37 -6.01
N ILE A 233 17.09 -20.45 -5.30
CA ILE A 233 16.17 -19.47 -5.90
C ILE A 233 16.91 -18.57 -6.89
N GLN A 234 18.09 -18.07 -6.54
CA GLN A 234 18.91 -17.25 -7.44
C GLN A 234 19.32 -18.03 -8.70
N SER A 235 19.74 -19.29 -8.53
CA SER A 235 20.09 -20.17 -9.64
C SER A 235 18.92 -20.44 -10.57
N TYR A 236 17.70 -20.66 -10.03
CA TYR A 236 16.49 -20.82 -10.83
C TYR A 236 16.12 -19.52 -11.55
N CYS A 237 16.06 -18.41 -10.81
CA CYS A 237 15.67 -17.08 -11.29
C CYS A 237 16.80 -16.32 -12.01
N ASN A 238 17.61 -17.04 -12.78
CA ASN A 238 18.52 -16.44 -13.74
C ASN A 238 17.79 -16.33 -15.09
N PRO A 239 17.64 -15.13 -15.67
CA PRO A 239 16.88 -14.94 -16.91
C PRO A 239 17.48 -15.68 -18.11
N ASN A 240 18.75 -16.10 -18.04
CA ASN A 240 19.40 -16.91 -19.08
C ASN A 240 18.90 -18.37 -19.10
N ASN A 241 18.25 -18.85 -18.04
CA ASN A 241 17.66 -20.19 -18.00
C ASN A 241 16.32 -20.28 -18.75
N PHE A 242 15.78 -19.15 -19.21
CA PHE A 242 14.44 -19.07 -19.81
C PHE A 242 14.54 -18.51 -21.23
N SER A 243 13.80 -19.14 -22.14
CA SER A 243 13.57 -18.63 -23.49
C SER A 243 12.42 -17.62 -23.50
N GLY A 244 12.29 -16.88 -24.61
CA GLY A 244 11.17 -15.96 -24.82
C GLY A 244 11.38 -14.53 -24.33
N ASP A 245 10.26 -13.81 -24.17
CA ASP A 245 10.24 -12.39 -23.85
C ASP A 245 10.42 -12.11 -22.35
N LYS A 246 10.56 -10.83 -21.97
CA LYS A 246 10.88 -10.42 -20.58
C LYS A 246 9.88 -10.94 -19.55
N THR A 247 8.62 -11.13 -19.93
CA THR A 247 7.54 -11.64 -19.08
C THR A 247 7.70 -13.13 -18.77
N GLN A 248 8.25 -13.90 -19.71
CA GLN A 248 8.49 -15.34 -19.56
C GLN A 248 9.74 -15.67 -18.74
N LYS A 249 10.57 -14.67 -18.42
CA LYS A 249 11.83 -14.85 -17.68
C LYS A 249 11.66 -14.62 -16.18
N ARG A 250 12.34 -15.44 -15.38
CA ARG A 250 12.49 -15.19 -13.93
C ARG A 250 13.83 -14.50 -13.68
N ASP A 251 13.78 -13.42 -12.89
CA ASP A 251 14.92 -12.55 -12.62
C ASP A 251 14.92 -12.15 -11.14
N PHE A 252 15.83 -12.76 -10.38
CA PHE A 252 15.97 -12.49 -8.96
C PHE A 252 16.40 -11.06 -8.69
N HIS A 253 17.30 -10.50 -9.50
CA HIS A 253 17.83 -9.16 -9.33
C HIS A 253 16.71 -8.12 -9.47
N ASN A 254 15.86 -8.28 -10.48
CA ASN A 254 14.73 -7.38 -10.62
C ASN A 254 13.68 -7.56 -9.51
N TRP A 255 13.43 -8.79 -9.06
CA TRP A 255 12.50 -9.06 -7.96
C TRP A 255 12.96 -8.43 -6.62
N ILE A 256 14.25 -8.54 -6.28
CA ILE A 256 14.81 -7.89 -5.08
C ILE A 256 14.80 -6.36 -5.23
N ASN A 257 15.09 -5.82 -6.42
CA ASN A 257 15.07 -4.38 -6.66
C ASN A 257 13.66 -3.79 -6.49
N GLU A 258 12.63 -4.46 -7.02
CA GLU A 258 11.23 -4.06 -6.81
C GLU A 258 10.87 -4.11 -5.31
N THR A 259 11.28 -5.15 -4.59
CA THR A 259 11.04 -5.27 -3.15
C THR A 259 11.74 -4.18 -2.34
N GLN A 260 12.96 -3.81 -2.71
CA GLN A 260 13.69 -2.71 -2.07
C GLN A 260 13.03 -1.35 -2.31
N GLN A 261 12.40 -1.14 -3.48
CA GLN A 261 11.61 0.06 -3.73
C GLN A 261 10.40 0.11 -2.81
N ILE A 262 9.68 -1.01 -2.66
CA ILE A 262 8.56 -1.13 -1.70
C ILE A 262 9.04 -0.80 -0.28
N LEU A 263 10.16 -1.38 0.17
CA LEU A 263 10.75 -1.06 1.49
C LEU A 263 11.09 0.41 1.64
N THR A 264 11.60 1.04 0.58
CA THR A 264 11.93 2.47 0.60
C THR A 264 10.68 3.31 0.79
N LEU A 265 9.56 2.96 0.16
CA LEU A 265 8.28 3.65 0.35
C LEU A 265 7.76 3.40 1.77
N LEU A 266 7.70 2.15 2.23
CA LEU A 266 7.27 1.80 3.59
C LEU A 266 8.09 2.54 4.65
N SER A 267 9.41 2.61 4.50
CA SER A 267 10.29 3.27 5.47
C SER A 267 10.06 4.78 5.62
N GLN A 268 9.37 5.40 4.66
CA GLN A 268 9.02 6.81 4.71
C GLN A 268 7.66 7.07 5.37
N MET A 269 6.88 6.02 5.63
CA MET A 269 5.61 6.11 6.35
C MET A 269 5.88 6.32 7.84
N ALA A 270 4.95 6.99 8.51
CA ALA A 270 5.02 7.26 9.95
C ALA A 270 4.98 5.99 10.81
N TYR A 271 4.56 4.86 10.22
CA TYR A 271 4.48 3.57 10.90
C TYR A 271 5.82 2.88 11.09
N PHE A 272 6.81 3.16 10.24
CA PHE A 272 7.97 2.29 10.10
C PHE A 272 9.31 3.02 10.22
N GLU A 273 10.32 2.25 10.59
CA GLU A 273 11.72 2.65 10.51
C GLU A 273 12.56 1.53 9.89
N TRP A 274 13.53 1.90 9.05
CA TRP A 274 14.39 0.93 8.38
C TRP A 274 15.73 0.79 9.11
N ASN A 275 16.02 -0.41 9.61
CA ASN A 275 17.31 -0.74 10.17
C ASN A 275 18.24 -1.31 9.08
N LYS A 276 19.09 -0.44 8.51
CA LYS A 276 20.07 -0.81 7.46
C LYS A 276 21.04 -1.91 7.89
N LYS A 277 21.45 -1.96 9.16
CA LYS A 277 22.42 -2.95 9.64
C LYS A 277 21.84 -4.36 9.66
N GLN A 278 20.56 -4.47 9.99
CA GLN A 278 19.88 -5.76 10.13
C GLN A 278 19.05 -6.15 8.90
N ASN A 279 18.89 -5.25 7.92
CA ASN A 279 17.99 -5.41 6.77
C ASN A 279 16.56 -5.75 7.20
N LYS A 280 16.04 -4.97 8.13
CA LYS A 280 14.70 -5.14 8.72
C LYS A 280 13.94 -3.81 8.77
N LEU A 281 12.67 -3.88 8.43
CA LEU A 281 11.70 -2.81 8.61
C LEU A 281 11.00 -3.06 9.96
N TYR A 282 11.18 -2.15 10.91
CA TYR A 282 10.56 -2.20 12.22
C TYR A 282 9.34 -1.29 12.28
N ILE A 283 8.37 -1.63 13.12
CA ILE A 283 7.36 -0.66 13.56
C ILE A 283 8.09 0.40 14.38
N ARG A 284 7.88 1.67 14.01
CA ARG A 284 8.51 2.79 14.66
C ARG A 284 7.88 3.02 16.03
N VAL A 285 8.72 3.10 17.06
CA VAL A 285 8.32 3.35 18.44
C VAL A 285 9.17 4.47 19.03
N GLY A 286 8.54 5.47 19.64
CA GLY A 286 9.24 6.58 20.28
C GLY A 286 8.29 7.65 20.77
N LYS A 287 8.71 8.45 21.75
CA LYS A 287 7.88 9.45 22.43
C LYS A 287 7.11 10.38 21.49
N ASP A 288 7.72 10.77 20.37
CA ASP A 288 7.13 11.69 19.39
C ASP A 288 6.46 10.97 18.20
N GLU A 289 6.41 9.64 18.23
CA GLU A 289 5.85 8.79 17.18
C GLU A 289 4.41 8.37 17.49
N ILE A 290 3.73 7.73 16.53
CA ILE A 290 2.36 7.20 16.70
C ILE A 290 2.32 6.21 17.86
N PHE A 291 3.29 5.29 17.92
CA PHE A 291 3.46 4.37 19.02
C PHE A 291 4.52 4.91 19.97
N GLU A 292 4.08 5.46 21.10
CA GLU A 292 4.99 6.09 22.07
C GLU A 292 5.93 5.07 22.73
N ASP A 293 5.42 3.87 22.95
CA ASP A 293 6.11 2.75 23.58
C ASP A 293 5.53 1.40 23.11
N THR A 294 6.12 0.31 23.62
CA THR A 294 5.66 -1.05 23.34
C THR A 294 4.28 -1.36 23.92
N SER A 295 3.80 -0.60 24.92
CA SER A 295 2.46 -0.75 25.49
C SER A 295 1.38 -0.20 24.54
N LYS A 296 1.64 0.93 23.88
CA LYS A 296 0.75 1.49 22.84
C LYS A 296 0.66 0.57 21.63
N LEU A 297 1.78 -0.07 21.27
CA LEU A 297 1.78 -1.09 20.23
C LEU A 297 0.92 -2.31 20.63
N LYS A 298 1.07 -2.80 21.88
CA LYS A 298 0.22 -3.87 22.42
C LYS A 298 -1.26 -3.46 22.48
N ARG A 299 -1.57 -2.19 22.72
CA ARG A 299 -2.96 -1.69 22.70
C ARG A 299 -3.62 -1.93 21.34
N SER A 300 -2.94 -1.70 20.23
CA SER A 300 -3.48 -1.99 18.89
C SER A 300 -3.86 -3.47 18.72
N LEU A 301 -3.00 -4.38 19.20
CA LEU A 301 -3.30 -5.80 19.25
C LEU A 301 -4.47 -6.13 20.19
N ASN A 302 -4.56 -5.44 21.33
CA ASN A 302 -5.66 -5.63 22.28
C ASN A 302 -7.02 -5.20 21.69
N GLU A 303 -7.08 -4.16 20.87
CA GLU A 303 -8.33 -3.75 20.21
C GLU A 303 -8.80 -4.83 19.22
N LYS A 304 -7.88 -5.52 18.54
CA LYS A 304 -8.19 -6.70 17.71
C LYS A 304 -8.75 -7.85 18.55
N ILE A 305 -8.19 -8.11 19.73
CA ILE A 305 -8.70 -9.14 20.67
C ILE A 305 -10.10 -8.74 21.18
N LEU A 306 -10.24 -7.47 21.58
CA LEU A 306 -11.46 -6.89 22.10
C LEU A 306 -12.60 -6.97 21.08
N TYR A 307 -12.32 -6.85 19.78
CA TYR A 307 -13.32 -7.08 18.74
C TYR A 307 -13.95 -8.47 18.87
N PHE A 308 -13.14 -9.54 18.93
CA PHE A 308 -13.65 -10.91 19.03
C PHE A 308 -14.44 -11.14 20.31
N GLU A 309 -13.97 -10.59 21.43
CA GLU A 309 -14.68 -10.65 22.72
C GLU A 309 -16.03 -9.93 22.64
N LYS A 310 -16.04 -8.69 22.13
CA LYS A 310 -17.26 -7.87 22.05
C LYS A 310 -18.26 -8.46 21.06
N HIS A 311 -17.82 -9.06 19.96
CA HIS A 311 -18.72 -9.68 18.98
C HIS A 311 -19.02 -11.17 19.25
N ASN A 312 -18.59 -11.72 20.39
CA ASN A 312 -18.82 -13.12 20.78
C ASN A 312 -18.30 -14.14 19.74
N ILE A 313 -17.19 -13.83 19.08
CA ILE A 313 -16.58 -14.70 18.07
C ILE A 313 -15.61 -15.64 18.78
N ALA A 314 -16.10 -16.83 19.15
CA ALA A 314 -15.32 -17.80 19.92
C ALA A 314 -14.14 -18.40 19.14
N GLN A 315 -14.27 -18.53 17.81
CA GLN A 315 -13.25 -19.16 16.96
C GLN A 315 -13.01 -18.33 15.71
N LYS A 316 -11.73 -18.02 15.46
CA LYS A 316 -11.30 -17.39 14.21
C LYS A 316 -11.59 -18.34 13.05
N THR A 317 -12.35 -17.86 12.09
CA THR A 317 -12.67 -18.59 10.87
C THR A 317 -11.50 -18.47 9.90
N LYS A 318 -10.99 -19.62 9.42
CA LYS A 318 -9.99 -19.62 8.35
C LYS A 318 -10.59 -18.91 7.12
N GLY A 319 -9.85 -17.99 6.54
CA GLY A 319 -10.35 -17.21 5.42
C GLY A 319 -10.79 -15.79 5.77
N PHE A 320 -10.90 -15.47 7.07
CA PHE A 320 -11.41 -14.20 7.58
C PHE A 320 -10.35 -13.41 8.34
N GLU A 321 -10.47 -12.09 8.27
CA GLU A 321 -9.50 -11.13 8.77
C GLU A 321 -10.18 -9.88 9.32
N LEU A 322 -9.51 -9.21 10.27
CA LEU A 322 -9.96 -7.91 10.76
C LEU A 322 -9.52 -6.81 9.80
N HIS A 323 -10.46 -5.95 9.44
CA HIS A 323 -10.31 -4.79 8.58
C HIS A 323 -10.82 -3.54 9.29
N HIS A 324 -10.11 -2.42 9.17
CA HIS A 324 -10.56 -1.13 9.66
C HIS A 324 -11.48 -0.48 8.62
N ILE A 325 -12.72 -0.13 9.01
CA ILE A 325 -13.70 0.49 8.10
C ILE A 325 -13.17 1.85 7.63
N VAL A 326 -12.82 2.73 8.58
CA VAL A 326 -12.04 3.94 8.31
C VAL A 326 -10.56 3.60 8.44
N PRO A 327 -9.72 3.76 7.40
CA PRO A 327 -8.31 3.36 7.44
C PRO A 327 -7.48 4.18 8.42
N LEU A 328 -6.44 3.57 8.99
CA LEU A 328 -5.57 4.22 9.96
C LEU A 328 -4.87 5.47 9.38
N CYS A 329 -4.57 5.46 8.08
CA CYS A 329 -3.91 6.57 7.40
C CYS A 329 -4.78 7.83 7.24
N PHE A 330 -6.07 7.78 7.62
CA PHE A 330 -6.92 8.97 7.64
C PHE A 330 -6.66 9.86 8.87
N ALA A 331 -5.94 9.35 9.88
CA ALA A 331 -5.57 10.13 11.06
C ALA A 331 -4.72 11.36 10.69
N LYS A 332 -5.06 12.50 11.27
CA LYS A 332 -4.28 13.75 11.22
C LYS A 332 -3.48 14.00 12.49
N SER A 333 -3.71 13.21 13.55
CA SER A 333 -3.01 13.32 14.83
C SER A 333 -2.85 11.96 15.52
N LYS A 334 -2.04 11.88 16.58
CA LYS A 334 -1.92 10.67 17.41
C LYS A 334 -3.25 10.28 18.06
N VAL A 335 -4.00 11.29 18.50
CA VAL A 335 -5.31 11.09 19.15
C VAL A 335 -6.30 10.50 18.15
N GLU A 336 -6.36 11.04 16.95
CA GLU A 336 -7.20 10.50 15.88
C GLU A 336 -6.77 9.10 15.48
N PHE A 337 -5.47 8.83 15.36
CA PHE A 337 -4.97 7.48 15.06
C PHE A 337 -5.49 6.45 16.07
N HIS A 338 -5.39 6.75 17.36
CA HIS A 338 -5.91 5.86 18.42
C HIS A 338 -7.43 5.83 18.53
N THR A 339 -8.13 6.78 17.92
CA THR A 339 -9.58 6.79 17.81
C THR A 339 -10.01 5.90 16.64
N ILE A 340 -9.31 5.97 15.51
CA ILE A 340 -9.54 5.08 14.37
C ILE A 340 -9.14 3.63 14.72
N ASP A 341 -8.07 3.44 15.48
CA ASP A 341 -7.60 2.12 15.96
C ASP A 341 -8.40 1.61 17.16
N LYS A 342 -9.72 1.52 16.98
CA LYS A 342 -10.67 1.02 17.98
C LYS A 342 -11.46 -0.15 17.42
N TRP A 343 -11.80 -1.10 18.28
CA TRP A 343 -12.56 -2.28 17.88
C TRP A 343 -13.90 -1.94 17.20
N GLN A 344 -14.54 -0.81 17.56
CA GLN A 344 -15.79 -0.37 16.92
C GLN A 344 -15.61 0.00 15.44
N ASN A 345 -14.40 0.35 15.02
CA ASN A 345 -14.05 0.61 13.62
C ASN A 345 -13.48 -0.64 12.92
N LEU A 346 -13.48 -1.79 13.58
CA LEU A 346 -13.07 -3.05 12.97
C LEU A 346 -14.27 -3.84 12.46
N VAL A 347 -14.05 -4.65 11.43
CA VAL A 347 -14.97 -5.68 10.96
C VAL A 347 -14.22 -6.96 10.67
N TYR A 348 -14.83 -8.12 10.97
CA TYR A 348 -14.26 -9.42 10.65
C TYR A 348 -14.85 -9.97 9.36
N ILE A 349 -14.11 -9.82 8.27
CA ILE A 349 -14.56 -10.08 6.90
C ILE A 349 -13.73 -11.16 6.22
N ASP A 350 -14.31 -11.85 5.25
CA ASP A 350 -13.61 -12.81 4.43
C ASP A 350 -12.62 -12.11 3.48
N ALA A 351 -11.52 -12.77 3.13
CA ALA A 351 -10.45 -12.12 2.39
C ALA A 351 -10.82 -11.75 0.95
N TYR A 352 -11.86 -12.34 0.36
CA TYR A 352 -12.33 -11.89 -0.94
C TYR A 352 -12.93 -10.49 -0.83
N SER A 353 -13.86 -10.29 0.11
CA SER A 353 -14.44 -8.97 0.40
C SER A 353 -13.38 -7.97 0.84
N HIS A 354 -12.42 -8.40 1.68
CA HIS A 354 -11.29 -7.56 2.07
C HIS A 354 -10.49 -7.11 0.84
N SER A 355 -10.14 -8.03 -0.06
CA SER A 355 -9.39 -7.71 -1.26
C SER A 355 -10.12 -6.73 -2.18
N GLN A 356 -11.46 -6.77 -2.25
CA GLN A 356 -12.24 -5.80 -3.02
C GLN A 356 -12.10 -4.38 -2.45
N ILE A 357 -12.19 -4.23 -1.12
CA ILE A 357 -12.02 -2.95 -0.43
C ILE A 357 -10.58 -2.42 -0.62
N THR A 358 -9.58 -3.28 -0.42
CA THR A 358 -8.17 -2.91 -0.60
C THR A 358 -7.85 -2.51 -2.03
N GLN A 359 -8.42 -3.20 -3.02
CA GLN A 359 -8.27 -2.85 -4.44
C GLN A 359 -8.93 -1.50 -4.79
N ASN A 360 -9.96 -1.09 -4.03
CA ASN A 360 -10.52 0.25 -4.08
C ASN A 360 -9.79 1.23 -3.13
N LYS A 361 -8.51 0.99 -2.81
CA LYS A 361 -7.64 1.86 -1.99
C LYS A 361 -8.18 2.11 -0.58
N ASN A 362 -8.95 1.17 -0.04
CA ASN A 362 -9.66 1.33 1.22
C ASN A 362 -10.58 2.58 1.25
N ALA A 363 -11.15 2.96 0.10
CA ALA A 363 -12.06 4.10 0.00
C ALA A 363 -13.49 3.79 0.50
N ASN A 364 -13.83 2.50 0.68
CA ASN A 364 -15.14 2.04 1.14
C ASN A 364 -15.36 2.27 2.66
N ILE A 365 -15.31 3.53 3.07
CA ILE A 365 -15.26 3.95 4.48
C ILE A 365 -16.64 4.15 5.13
N ILE A 366 -17.72 4.15 4.34
CA ILE A 366 -19.08 4.36 4.84
C ILE A 366 -19.72 2.99 5.08
N LEU A 367 -20.05 2.71 6.34
CA LEU A 367 -20.76 1.50 6.75
C LEU A 367 -22.27 1.75 6.77
N ASN A 368 -23.02 0.84 6.15
CA ASN A 368 -24.47 0.72 6.30
C ASN A 368 -24.86 -0.75 6.50
N PHE A 369 -26.09 -0.98 6.96
CA PHE A 369 -26.66 -2.33 7.05
C PHE A 369 -27.97 -2.43 6.27
N ASN A 370 -28.16 -3.55 5.57
CA ASN A 370 -29.46 -3.98 5.07
C ASN A 370 -29.87 -5.23 5.85
N LYS A 371 -30.82 -5.07 6.79
CA LYS A 371 -31.10 -6.07 7.83
C LYS A 371 -29.80 -6.41 8.58
N ASN A 372 -29.26 -7.60 8.41
CA ASN A 372 -28.02 -8.05 9.06
C ASN A 372 -26.80 -7.96 8.13
N ASP A 373 -26.97 -7.65 6.86
CA ASP A 373 -25.86 -7.66 5.90
C ASP A 373 -25.18 -6.29 5.85
N ALA A 374 -23.86 -6.29 5.83
CA ALA A 374 -23.07 -5.06 5.83
C ALA A 374 -22.81 -4.56 4.42
N ILE A 375 -22.88 -3.25 4.23
CA ILE A 375 -22.62 -2.57 2.97
C ILE A 375 -21.55 -1.52 3.23
N PHE A 376 -20.39 -1.69 2.58
CA PHE A 376 -19.30 -0.73 2.62
C PHE A 376 -19.30 0.09 1.34
N SER A 377 -19.40 1.41 1.44
CA SER A 377 -19.49 2.31 0.29
C SER A 377 -18.42 3.39 0.32
N ASP A 378 -17.96 3.80 -0.86
CA ASP A 378 -17.15 5.02 -1.01
C ASP A 378 -18.04 6.22 -1.41
N LEU A 379 -17.43 7.41 -1.48
CA LEU A 379 -18.12 8.65 -1.88
C LEU A 379 -18.62 8.65 -3.35
N SER A 380 -18.18 7.68 -4.15
CA SER A 380 -18.61 7.48 -5.54
C SER A 380 -19.66 6.35 -5.69
N ASN A 381 -20.20 5.84 -4.58
CA ASN A 381 -21.13 4.72 -4.52
C ASN A 381 -20.60 3.40 -5.10
N ASN A 382 -19.28 3.18 -5.13
CA ASN A 382 -18.77 1.82 -5.28
C ASN A 382 -19.03 1.06 -3.98
N GLN A 383 -19.68 -0.09 -4.07
CA GLN A 383 -20.15 -0.84 -2.90
C GLN A 383 -19.52 -2.23 -2.83
N VAL A 384 -19.21 -2.65 -1.61
CA VAL A 384 -18.87 -4.02 -1.26
C VAL A 384 -19.95 -4.53 -0.31
N TYR A 385 -20.67 -5.56 -0.75
CA TYR A 385 -21.74 -6.18 0.02
C TYR A 385 -21.21 -7.43 0.73
N CYS A 386 -21.44 -7.52 2.03
CA CYS A 386 -21.05 -8.65 2.85
C CYS A 386 -22.26 -9.26 3.55
N GLU A 387 -22.63 -10.48 3.15
CA GLU A 387 -23.67 -11.27 3.79
C GLU A 387 -23.21 -11.74 5.18
N ASN A 388 -24.06 -11.58 6.21
CA ASN A 388 -23.73 -11.97 7.57
C ASN A 388 -23.50 -13.49 7.69
N GLU A 389 -22.58 -13.88 8.57
CA GLU A 389 -22.09 -15.26 8.77
C GLU A 389 -21.34 -15.90 7.59
N LYS A 390 -21.47 -15.34 6.37
CA LYS A 390 -20.84 -15.85 5.15
C LYS A 390 -19.63 -15.05 4.71
N ASN A 391 -19.74 -13.73 4.67
CA ASN A 391 -18.68 -12.81 4.23
C ASN A 391 -18.22 -11.88 5.35
N ILE A 392 -19.09 -11.61 6.33
CA ILE A 392 -18.78 -10.83 7.51
C ILE A 392 -19.34 -11.52 8.75
N LYS A 393 -18.65 -11.41 9.88
CA LYS A 393 -19.10 -11.97 11.17
C LYS A 393 -19.01 -10.92 12.25
N TYR A 394 -20.14 -10.65 12.90
CA TYR A 394 -20.24 -9.69 13.97
C TYR A 394 -21.54 -9.92 14.76
N ASP A 395 -21.57 -9.54 16.04
CA ASP A 395 -22.82 -9.48 16.80
C ASP A 395 -23.79 -8.42 16.25
N THR A 396 -24.92 -8.87 15.67
CA THR A 396 -25.94 -8.01 15.06
C THR A 396 -26.60 -7.04 16.04
N LYS A 397 -26.53 -7.30 17.36
CA LYS A 397 -27.01 -6.34 18.38
C LYS A 397 -26.13 -5.09 18.49
N LYS A 398 -24.98 -5.05 17.81
CA LYS A 398 -24.02 -3.93 17.82
C LYS A 398 -24.08 -3.05 16.58
N GLN A 399 -25.03 -3.27 15.67
CA GLN A 399 -25.15 -2.48 14.43
C GLN A 399 -25.20 -0.98 14.71
N ASP A 400 -26.09 -0.53 15.60
CA ASP A 400 -26.26 0.89 15.91
C ASP A 400 -24.95 1.49 16.46
N LEU A 401 -24.29 0.78 17.38
CA LEU A 401 -22.99 1.20 17.91
C LEU A 401 -21.92 1.36 16.82
N MET A 402 -21.86 0.42 15.87
CA MET A 402 -20.90 0.47 14.77
C MET A 402 -21.23 1.60 13.78
N LEU A 403 -22.51 1.82 13.48
CA LEU A 403 -22.96 2.91 12.61
C LEU A 403 -22.69 4.27 13.24
N ASP A 404 -22.98 4.43 14.53
CA ASP A 404 -22.75 5.68 15.24
C ASP A 404 -21.25 5.98 15.31
N TYR A 405 -20.42 4.98 15.63
CA TYR A 405 -18.97 5.15 15.61
C TYR A 405 -18.43 5.50 14.22
N ASN A 406 -18.92 4.85 13.17
CA ASN A 406 -18.52 5.17 11.80
C ASN A 406 -18.89 6.62 11.44
N LYS A 407 -20.10 7.07 11.77
CA LYS A 407 -20.53 8.47 11.57
C LYS A 407 -19.69 9.46 12.37
N GLU A 408 -19.33 9.12 13.62
CA GLU A 408 -18.45 9.95 14.44
C GLU A 408 -17.08 10.14 13.79
N LEU A 409 -16.48 9.05 13.29
CA LEU A 409 -15.20 9.10 12.58
C LEU A 409 -15.28 9.92 11.29
N LEU A 410 -16.35 9.75 10.50
CA LEU A 410 -16.57 10.48 9.25
C LEU A 410 -16.80 11.98 9.50
N ASN A 411 -17.60 12.33 10.50
CA ASN A 411 -17.83 13.74 10.88
C ASN A 411 -16.57 14.41 11.46
N ALA A 412 -15.73 13.64 12.15
CA ALA A 412 -14.44 14.13 12.64
C ALA A 412 -13.44 14.37 11.49
N THR A 413 -13.57 13.62 10.39
CA THR A 413 -12.73 13.79 9.20
C THR A 413 -13.26 14.85 8.21
N ASP A 414 -14.58 15.09 8.17
CA ASP A 414 -15.23 16.12 7.33
C ASP A 414 -15.19 17.53 7.93
N LYS A 415 -15.05 17.67 9.26
CA LYS A 415 -14.81 18.97 9.91
C LYS A 415 -13.34 19.40 9.73
N THR A 416 -12.87 19.60 8.51
CA THR A 416 -11.73 20.46 8.16
C THR A 416 -11.74 20.71 6.65
#